data_AF-A0A7Y4L3V6-F1
#
_entry.id   AF-A0A7Y4L3V6-F1
#
_cell.length_a   1.000
_cell.length_b   1.000
_cell.length_c   1.000
_cell.angle_alpha   90.00
_cell.angle_beta   90.00
_cell.angle_gamma   90.00
#
_symmetry.space_group_name_H-M   'P 1'
#
loop_
_entity.id
_entity.type
_entity.pdbx_description
1 polymer ?
#
loop_
_entity_poly.entity_id
_entity_poly.type
_entity_poly.pdbx_seq_one_letter_code
_entity_poly.pdbx_strand_id
1 'polypeptide(L)'
;MHGGVVSSRTVTSARTRRRTASDGGTVPGLVRRPLVIWLLAALAVPVLLVAVLVPATAGSTEDQLRAQTEAALRASGVNATVTMDGRDASVFVSTDVDEAHLREIVAGVDGVRVVSIERGLTGQGTGRTPSPQPETAGGFEIGRTATAIRVQAVVRSELAKESLRAEVERLLGPDREYDERVTVDAAKGLEEPGTLTALLAAMAIGTGDASVRYDGGTVTLSGEVPDQATKAMAARAAAKAVPGAVIADELIVPAAKPTQSEPCRTFKSRLAEFGRQHRINFLSGTSIVNDASKQAVVRAAELLKTCPTARVEVAGHTDDLGSPASSLPLSEQRAAALKNQLVRLGVPADRLVAAGYGQAFPIASNSTAAGRIANRRAEIRPLQEN
;
A
#
# COMPACT_ATOMS: atom_id res chain seq x y z
N MET A 1 79.14 26.84 -2.51
CA MET A 1 79.92 28.06 -2.27
C MET A 1 78.99 29.10 -1.68
N HIS A 2 79.32 29.60 -0.47
CA HIS A 2 78.96 30.89 0.16
C HIS A 2 77.46 31.30 0.20
N GLY A 3 76.80 31.58 1.32
CA GLY A 3 77.23 31.88 2.69
C GLY A 3 76.58 33.19 3.18
N GLY A 4 75.90 33.15 4.34
CA GLY A 4 75.50 34.31 5.17
C GLY A 4 74.31 35.13 4.64
N VAL A 5 73.45 35.75 5.45
CA VAL A 5 73.74 36.47 6.69
C VAL A 5 72.53 36.44 7.63
N VAL A 6 72.84 36.16 8.90
CA VAL A 6 72.03 36.34 10.11
C VAL A 6 72.10 37.82 10.54
N SER A 7 71.01 38.39 11.04
CA SER A 7 71.14 39.49 12.00
C SER A 7 70.05 39.45 13.06
N SER A 8 70.47 38.96 14.23
CA SER A 8 69.90 39.20 15.54
C SER A 8 70.55 40.45 16.16
N ARG A 9 69.80 41.21 16.97
CA ARG A 9 70.17 41.65 18.34
C ARG A 9 69.10 42.62 18.91
N THR A 10 68.43 42.29 20.03
CA THR A 10 68.82 42.45 21.46
C THR A 10 68.44 43.84 22.01
N VAL A 11 67.31 43.96 22.73
CA VAL A 11 67.14 44.06 24.21
C VAL A 11 67.51 45.42 24.81
N THR A 12 66.62 45.95 25.67
CA THR A 12 66.88 46.49 27.05
C THR A 12 65.76 47.49 27.39
N SER A 13 64.72 47.07 28.14
CA SER A 13 64.55 47.15 29.61
C SER A 13 64.12 48.54 30.13
N ALA A 14 63.00 48.59 30.87
CA ALA A 14 63.01 48.73 32.33
C ALA A 14 61.66 49.26 32.89
N ARG A 15 61.21 48.59 33.95
CA ARG A 15 60.51 49.09 35.17
C ARG A 15 59.14 49.79 35.04
N THR A 16 58.17 49.65 35.94
CA THR A 16 57.86 48.78 37.10
C THR A 16 56.57 49.31 37.75
N ARG A 17 55.80 48.41 38.40
CA ARG A 17 54.73 48.59 39.43
C ARG A 17 53.30 48.91 38.92
N ARG A 18 52.37 47.94 39.08
CA ARG A 18 51.38 47.76 40.19
C ARG A 18 50.32 48.88 40.18
N ARG A 19 49.01 48.62 40.02
CA ARG A 19 48.14 47.84 40.93
C ARG A 19 46.73 47.69 40.30
N THR A 20 46.04 46.57 40.62
CA THR A 20 44.57 46.35 40.78
C THR A 20 43.65 46.60 39.57
N ALA A 21 43.00 45.57 39.01
CA ALA A 21 41.72 44.95 39.46
C ALA A 21 40.60 46.01 39.57
N SER A 22 39.38 45.88 39.05
CA SER A 22 38.57 44.77 38.55
C SER A 22 37.37 45.39 37.82
N ASP A 23 36.82 44.66 36.85
CA ASP A 23 35.44 44.74 36.32
C ASP A 23 34.82 46.06 35.88
N GLY A 24 34.63 46.17 34.56
CA GLY A 24 33.50 46.85 33.95
C GLY A 24 32.63 45.83 33.21
N GLY A 25 31.32 45.84 33.46
CA GLY A 25 30.38 45.04 32.67
C GLY A 25 28.98 44.86 33.26
N THR A 26 28.11 45.85 33.01
CA THR A 26 26.68 45.69 32.63
C THR A 26 25.71 44.84 33.50
N VAL A 27 24.75 45.54 34.12
CA VAL A 27 23.37 45.07 34.43
C VAL A 27 22.61 44.70 33.14
N PRO A 28 21.50 43.90 33.13
CA PRO A 28 20.49 43.76 34.20
C PRO A 28 19.85 42.34 34.37
N GLY A 29 18.90 42.21 35.31
CA GLY A 29 17.76 41.30 35.11
C GLY A 29 17.38 40.42 36.30
N LEU A 30 16.47 40.92 37.12
CA LEU A 30 15.78 40.20 38.19
C LEU A 30 14.92 39.06 37.60
N VAL A 31 15.35 37.80 37.68
CA VAL A 31 14.54 36.65 37.23
C VAL A 31 13.57 36.24 38.34
N ARG A 32 12.29 36.61 38.16
CA ARG A 32 11.17 36.10 38.97
C ARG A 32 10.63 34.80 38.35
N ARG A 33 10.63 33.75 39.20
CA ARG A 33 9.65 32.63 39.37
C ARG A 33 9.94 31.26 38.72
N PRO A 34 10.08 30.18 39.54
CA PRO A 34 10.08 28.77 39.11
C PRO A 34 8.66 28.18 38.94
N LEU A 35 7.63 29.03 38.88
CA LEU A 35 6.23 28.58 38.84
C LEU A 35 5.79 28.08 37.44
N VAL A 36 6.44 28.57 36.38
CA VAL A 36 6.09 28.24 34.98
C VAL A 36 6.48 26.82 34.64
N ILE A 37 7.60 26.31 35.17
CA ILE A 37 8.07 24.94 34.92
C ILE A 37 7.11 23.92 35.56
N TRP A 38 6.63 24.20 36.77
CA TRP A 38 5.64 23.35 37.43
C TRP A 38 4.26 23.41 36.76
N LEU A 39 3.86 24.56 36.23
CA LEU A 39 2.64 24.69 35.42
C LEU A 39 2.74 23.95 34.07
N LEU A 40 3.90 23.99 33.41
CA LEU A 40 4.14 23.25 32.16
C LEU A 40 4.21 21.73 32.41
N ALA A 41 4.83 21.29 33.50
CA ALA A 41 4.86 19.88 33.89
C ALA A 41 3.45 19.37 34.27
N ALA A 42 2.66 20.17 34.98
CA ALA A 42 1.28 19.84 35.34
C ALA A 42 0.33 19.81 34.12
N LEU A 43 0.66 20.50 33.02
CA LEU A 43 -0.09 20.47 31.77
C LEU A 43 0.37 19.33 30.83
N ALA A 44 1.64 18.92 30.92
CA ALA A 44 2.19 17.83 30.12
C ALA A 44 1.66 16.46 30.53
N VAL A 45 1.44 16.21 31.83
CA VAL A 45 0.92 14.93 32.34
C VAL A 45 -0.48 14.58 31.82
N PRO A 46 -1.50 15.47 31.86
CA PRO A 46 -2.81 15.18 31.28
C PRO A 46 -2.77 15.07 29.74
N VAL A 47 -1.91 15.81 29.05
CA VAL A 47 -1.74 15.66 27.58
C VAL A 47 -1.11 14.31 27.23
N LEU A 48 -0.13 13.85 28.02
CA LEU A 48 0.48 12.54 27.84
C LEU A 48 -0.49 11.40 28.21
N LEU A 49 -1.33 11.60 29.24
CA LEU A 49 -2.40 10.65 29.61
C LEU A 49 -3.49 10.58 28.52
N VAL A 50 -3.86 11.71 27.91
CA VAL A 50 -4.77 11.71 26.74
C VAL A 50 -4.12 11.02 25.54
N ALA A 51 -2.82 11.19 25.31
CA ALA A 51 -2.10 10.48 24.24
C ALA A 51 -1.95 8.97 24.46
N VAL A 52 -2.02 8.49 25.72
CA VAL A 52 -1.95 7.06 26.08
C VAL A 52 -3.34 6.42 26.21
N LEU A 53 -4.39 7.20 26.51
CA LEU A 53 -5.78 6.70 26.60
C LEU A 53 -6.62 6.91 25.34
N VAL A 54 -6.16 7.68 24.35
CA VAL A 54 -6.80 7.70 23.03
C VAL A 54 -6.26 6.51 22.23
N PRO A 55 -7.05 5.44 22.01
CA PRO A 55 -6.60 4.36 21.15
C PRO A 55 -6.31 4.93 19.76
N ALA A 56 -5.14 4.58 19.23
CA ALA A 56 -4.71 4.88 17.89
C ALA A 56 -5.82 4.53 16.89
N THR A 57 -6.51 5.56 16.42
CA THR A 57 -7.20 5.55 15.14
C THR A 57 -6.57 6.67 14.34
N ALA A 58 -5.35 6.44 13.86
CA ALA A 58 -4.81 7.21 12.77
C ALA A 58 -5.66 6.90 11.53
N GLY A 59 -6.84 7.52 11.44
CA GLY A 59 -7.58 7.63 10.20
C GLY A 59 -6.70 8.35 9.20
N SER A 60 -6.72 7.88 7.96
CA SER A 60 -5.99 8.46 6.85
C SER A 60 -6.34 9.96 6.70
N THR A 61 -5.45 10.75 6.07
CA THR A 61 -5.75 12.16 5.72
C THR A 61 -7.09 12.28 4.96
N GLU A 62 -7.47 11.23 4.23
CA GLU A 62 -8.75 11.10 3.53
C GLU A 62 -9.94 11.02 4.49
N ASP A 63 -9.79 10.37 5.65
CA ASP A 63 -10.84 10.30 6.68
C ASP A 63 -11.06 11.66 7.35
N GLN A 64 -9.99 12.45 7.52
CA GLN A 64 -10.09 13.82 8.02
C GLN A 64 -10.78 14.76 7.02
N LEU A 65 -10.41 14.65 5.73
CA LEU A 65 -11.02 15.43 4.65
C LEU A 65 -12.50 15.04 4.44
N ARG A 66 -12.82 13.75 4.51
CA ARG A 66 -14.20 13.23 4.45
C ARG A 66 -15.04 13.79 5.59
N ALA A 67 -14.55 13.71 6.82
CA ALA A 67 -15.26 14.21 8.00
C ALA A 67 -15.52 15.73 7.95
N GLN A 68 -14.55 16.51 7.48
CA GLN A 68 -14.72 17.96 7.30
C GLN A 68 -15.75 18.30 6.21
N THR A 69 -15.71 17.58 5.09
CA THR A 69 -16.63 17.78 3.97
C THR A 69 -18.06 17.40 4.35
N GLU A 70 -18.25 16.27 5.03
CA GLU A 70 -19.56 15.86 5.55
C GLU A 70 -20.11 16.84 6.60
N ALA A 71 -19.25 17.42 7.45
CA ALA A 71 -19.68 18.40 8.44
C ALA A 71 -20.14 19.71 7.80
N ALA A 72 -19.47 20.19 6.74
CA ALA A 72 -19.86 21.39 5.99
C ALA A 72 -21.21 21.21 5.25
N LEU A 73 -21.44 20.01 4.68
CA LEU A 73 -22.69 19.66 4.02
C LEU A 73 -23.85 19.57 5.02
N ARG A 74 -23.62 18.93 6.18
CA ARG A 74 -24.60 18.87 7.28
C ARG A 74 -24.95 20.25 7.85
N ALA A 75 -23.95 21.13 8.01
CA ALA A 75 -24.18 22.51 8.48
C ALA A 75 -25.06 23.32 7.51
N SER A 76 -25.08 22.95 6.24
CA SER A 76 -25.90 23.56 5.18
C SER A 76 -27.25 22.85 4.99
N GLY A 77 -27.61 21.92 5.87
CA GLY A 77 -28.88 21.18 5.81
C GLY A 77 -28.94 20.08 4.73
N VAL A 78 -27.80 19.74 4.13
CA VAL A 78 -27.72 18.75 3.06
C VAL A 78 -27.31 17.39 3.65
N ASN A 79 -28.19 16.40 3.54
CA ASN A 79 -27.85 15.01 3.85
C ASN A 79 -27.19 14.36 2.63
N ALA A 80 -25.87 14.26 2.69
CA ALA A 80 -25.05 13.69 1.62
C ALA A 80 -24.00 12.72 2.18
N THR A 81 -23.69 11.69 1.39
CA THR A 81 -22.61 10.74 1.64
C THR A 81 -21.41 11.15 0.79
N VAL A 82 -20.24 11.30 1.40
CA VAL A 82 -19.02 11.73 0.69
C VAL A 82 -18.04 10.57 0.62
N THR A 83 -17.68 10.15 -0.59
CA THR A 83 -16.54 9.25 -0.80
C THR A 83 -15.33 10.07 -1.25
N MET A 84 -14.14 9.68 -0.78
CA MET A 84 -12.88 10.37 -1.07
C MET A 84 -11.93 9.36 -1.71
N ASP A 85 -11.26 9.77 -2.79
CA ASP A 85 -10.09 9.10 -3.36
C ASP A 85 -8.93 10.09 -3.36
N GLY A 86 -8.00 9.97 -2.40
CA GLY A 86 -6.98 10.98 -2.15
C GLY A 86 -7.58 12.36 -1.78
N ARG A 87 -7.49 13.32 -2.71
CA ARG A 87 -8.04 14.69 -2.55
C ARG A 87 -9.32 14.93 -3.35
N ASP A 88 -9.75 13.93 -4.12
CA ASP A 88 -10.91 14.02 -4.96
C ASP A 88 -12.15 13.54 -4.19
N ALA A 89 -13.18 14.39 -4.11
CA ALA A 89 -14.43 14.11 -3.41
C ALA A 89 -15.56 13.81 -4.40
N SER A 90 -16.26 12.71 -4.15
CA SER A 90 -17.50 12.34 -4.82
C SER A 90 -18.64 12.43 -3.81
N VAL A 91 -19.64 13.27 -4.11
CA VAL A 91 -20.70 13.62 -3.16
C VAL A 91 -22.03 13.05 -3.65
N PHE A 92 -22.63 12.20 -2.84
CA PHE A 92 -23.91 11.58 -3.10
C PHE A 92 -25.01 12.27 -2.29
N VAL A 93 -25.97 12.92 -2.94
CA VAL A 93 -26.98 13.73 -2.25
C VAL A 93 -28.36 13.08 -2.33
N SER A 94 -29.09 13.10 -1.21
CA SER A 94 -30.39 12.45 -1.06
C SER A 94 -31.62 13.33 -1.32
N THR A 95 -31.40 14.63 -1.59
CA THR A 95 -32.42 15.66 -1.76
C THR A 95 -32.18 16.47 -3.04
N ASP A 96 -33.23 17.10 -3.57
CA ASP A 96 -33.16 17.99 -4.75
C ASP A 96 -32.49 19.33 -4.38
N VAL A 97 -31.18 19.29 -4.18
CA VAL A 97 -30.34 20.48 -3.93
C VAL A 97 -29.63 20.87 -5.22
N ASP A 98 -29.60 22.16 -5.52
CA ASP A 98 -28.94 22.71 -6.72
C ASP A 98 -27.44 22.36 -6.75
N GLU A 99 -27.00 21.72 -7.84
CA GLU A 99 -25.61 21.28 -8.04
C GLU A 99 -24.62 22.45 -8.00
N ALA A 100 -25.03 23.66 -8.39
CA ALA A 100 -24.19 24.85 -8.31
C ALA A 100 -23.87 25.24 -6.85
N HIS A 101 -24.86 25.13 -5.97
CA HIS A 101 -24.73 25.46 -4.55
C HIS A 101 -23.90 24.41 -3.79
N LEU A 102 -24.03 23.13 -4.16
CA LEU A 102 -23.22 22.03 -3.59
C LEU A 102 -21.73 22.15 -3.94
N ARG A 103 -21.41 22.54 -5.19
CA ARG A 103 -20.02 22.75 -5.60
C ARG A 103 -19.36 23.89 -4.83
N GLU A 104 -20.11 24.95 -4.50
CA GLU A 104 -19.62 26.08 -3.71
C GLU A 104 -19.27 25.67 -2.27
N ILE A 105 -20.14 24.88 -1.63
CA ILE A 105 -19.94 24.41 -0.25
C ILE A 105 -18.71 23.49 -0.16
N VAL A 106 -18.53 22.58 -1.12
CA VAL A 106 -17.42 21.61 -1.10
C VAL A 106 -16.10 22.23 -1.55
N ALA A 107 -16.13 23.19 -2.48
CA ALA A 107 -14.94 23.94 -2.87
C ALA A 107 -14.41 24.88 -1.76
N GLY A 108 -15.23 25.19 -0.76
CA GLY A 108 -14.82 25.93 0.44
C GLY A 108 -14.00 25.12 1.44
N VAL A 109 -13.85 23.80 1.25
CA VAL A 109 -13.04 22.92 2.11
C VAL A 109 -11.60 22.89 1.59
N ASP A 110 -10.67 23.39 2.40
CA ASP A 110 -9.27 23.60 2.00
C ASP A 110 -8.58 22.25 1.68
N GLY A 111 -8.23 22.06 0.40
CA GLY A 111 -7.55 20.86 -0.10
C GLY A 111 -8.42 19.82 -0.83
N VAL A 112 -9.72 20.05 -1.01
CA VAL A 112 -10.66 19.14 -1.70
C VAL A 112 -10.91 19.57 -3.14
N ARG A 113 -10.97 18.61 -4.08
CA ARG A 113 -11.38 18.83 -5.48
C ARG A 113 -12.60 17.94 -5.79
N VAL A 114 -13.68 18.49 -6.32
CA VAL A 114 -14.91 17.73 -6.61
C VAL A 114 -14.82 17.10 -7.99
N VAL A 115 -15.04 15.78 -8.09
CA VAL A 115 -14.96 15.05 -9.37
C VAL A 115 -16.34 14.63 -9.87
N SER A 116 -17.29 14.31 -8.98
CA SER A 116 -18.64 13.91 -9.38
C SER A 116 -19.68 14.13 -8.27
N ILE A 117 -20.89 14.55 -8.66
CA ILE A 117 -22.07 14.68 -7.79
C ILE A 117 -23.13 13.75 -8.34
N GLU A 118 -23.55 12.77 -7.55
CA GLU A 118 -24.54 11.76 -7.96
C GLU A 118 -25.77 11.83 -7.02
N ARG A 119 -26.98 11.84 -7.59
CA ARG A 119 -28.23 11.94 -6.82
C ARG A 119 -28.78 10.55 -6.51
N GLY A 120 -28.99 10.26 -5.23
CA GLY A 120 -29.54 8.99 -4.74
C GLY A 120 -30.90 9.18 -4.07
N LEU A 121 -31.96 8.57 -4.61
CA LEU A 121 -33.29 8.60 -3.99
C LEU A 121 -33.30 7.75 -2.70
N THR A 122 -33.89 8.29 -1.63
CA THR A 122 -33.91 7.73 -0.27
C THR A 122 -34.67 6.40 -0.15
N GLY A 123 -34.11 5.46 0.62
CA GLY A 123 -34.83 4.31 1.18
C GLY A 123 -33.93 3.35 1.94
N GLN A 124 -33.84 3.49 3.26
CA GLN A 124 -33.06 2.61 4.16
C GLN A 124 -33.99 1.54 4.75
N GLY A 125 -33.69 0.27 4.48
CA GLY A 125 -34.37 -0.87 5.09
C GLY A 125 -33.44 -2.08 5.06
N THR A 126 -33.00 -2.54 6.23
CA THR A 126 -32.26 -3.79 6.43
C THR A 126 -33.13 -4.96 6.01
N GLY A 127 -32.86 -5.48 4.82
CA GLY A 127 -33.50 -6.66 4.25
C GLY A 127 -33.00 -6.75 2.82
N ARG A 128 -32.37 -7.86 2.43
CA ARG A 128 -32.18 -8.16 1.01
C ARG A 128 -33.58 -8.22 0.39
N THR A 129 -33.98 -7.18 -0.32
CA THR A 129 -35.21 -7.13 -1.11
C THR A 129 -34.88 -6.34 -2.37
N PRO A 130 -35.30 -6.86 -3.53
CA PRO A 130 -34.50 -6.88 -4.75
C PRO A 130 -34.45 -5.52 -5.43
N SER A 131 -33.41 -5.32 -6.25
CA SER A 131 -33.40 -4.29 -7.30
C SER A 131 -34.78 -4.19 -7.95
N PRO A 132 -35.27 -2.98 -8.29
CA PRO A 132 -36.58 -2.82 -8.91
C PRO A 132 -36.63 -3.71 -10.14
N GLN A 133 -37.47 -4.74 -10.08
CA GLN A 133 -37.75 -5.60 -11.21
C GLN A 133 -38.25 -4.70 -12.35
N PRO A 134 -37.56 -4.65 -13.50
CA PRO A 134 -38.23 -4.13 -14.66
C PRO A 134 -39.34 -5.14 -14.96
N GLU A 135 -40.60 -4.69 -14.83
CA GLU A 135 -41.78 -5.35 -15.40
C GLU A 135 -41.74 -5.29 -16.95
N THR A 136 -40.57 -5.49 -17.55
CA THR A 136 -40.45 -5.71 -18.99
C THR A 136 -40.91 -7.13 -19.27
N ALA A 137 -42.12 -7.25 -19.82
CA ALA A 137 -42.58 -8.47 -20.45
C ALA A 137 -41.47 -9.04 -21.35
N GLY A 138 -41.00 -10.25 -21.05
CA GLY A 138 -39.97 -10.95 -21.82
C GLY A 138 -38.50 -10.72 -21.44
N GLY A 139 -38.19 -9.94 -20.39
CA GLY A 139 -36.81 -9.80 -19.87
C GLY A 139 -36.34 -11.01 -19.05
N PHE A 140 -35.03 -11.23 -18.96
CA PHE A 140 -34.44 -12.25 -18.06
C PHE A 140 -33.12 -11.77 -17.46
N GLU A 141 -32.76 -12.36 -16.32
CA GLU A 141 -31.48 -12.17 -15.64
C GLU A 141 -30.90 -13.53 -15.24
N ILE A 142 -29.62 -13.75 -15.55
CA ILE A 142 -28.84 -14.90 -15.11
C ILE A 142 -27.67 -14.36 -14.33
N GLY A 143 -27.52 -14.74 -13.06
CA GLY A 143 -26.39 -14.39 -12.22
C GLY A 143 -25.63 -15.63 -11.79
N ARG A 144 -24.30 -15.55 -11.78
CA ARG A 144 -23.40 -16.55 -11.21
C ARG A 144 -22.63 -15.90 -10.09
N THR A 145 -22.54 -16.59 -8.97
CA THR A 145 -21.62 -16.28 -7.87
C THR A 145 -20.68 -17.47 -7.63
N ALA A 146 -19.77 -17.34 -6.66
CA ALA A 146 -18.91 -18.45 -6.23
C ALA A 146 -19.71 -19.70 -5.82
N THR A 147 -20.87 -19.53 -5.18
CA THR A 147 -21.62 -20.63 -4.52
C THR A 147 -23.02 -20.86 -5.10
N ALA A 148 -23.49 -20.01 -6.02
CA ALA A 148 -24.85 -20.15 -6.55
C ALA A 148 -24.99 -19.62 -7.98
N ILE A 149 -25.91 -20.22 -8.73
CA ILE A 149 -26.44 -19.68 -9.98
C ILE A 149 -27.87 -19.23 -9.71
N ARG A 150 -28.19 -17.97 -10.02
CA ARG A 150 -29.54 -17.41 -10.00
C ARG A 150 -30.06 -17.29 -11.42
N VAL A 151 -31.29 -17.74 -11.64
CA VAL A 151 -31.99 -17.49 -12.91
C VAL A 151 -33.35 -16.89 -12.62
N GLN A 152 -33.58 -15.69 -13.16
CA GLN A 152 -34.82 -14.96 -13.06
C GLN A 152 -35.38 -14.72 -14.46
N ALA A 153 -36.54 -15.31 -14.77
CA ALA A 153 -37.15 -15.23 -16.09
C ALA A 153 -38.65 -15.50 -16.04
N VAL A 154 -39.36 -15.02 -17.06
CA VAL A 154 -40.75 -15.40 -17.32
C VAL A 154 -40.80 -16.30 -18.56
N VAL A 155 -41.33 -17.51 -18.42
CA VAL A 155 -41.41 -18.51 -19.50
C VAL A 155 -42.86 -18.82 -19.87
N ARG A 156 -43.13 -19.30 -21.09
CA ARG A 156 -44.51 -19.53 -21.55
C ARG A 156 -45.17 -20.80 -21.02
N SER A 157 -44.40 -21.78 -20.58
CA SER A 157 -44.92 -23.09 -20.17
C SER A 157 -44.10 -23.72 -19.05
N GLU A 158 -44.72 -24.64 -18.30
CA GLU A 158 -44.03 -25.48 -17.32
C GLU A 158 -42.94 -26.34 -17.96
N LEU A 159 -43.15 -26.81 -19.20
CA LEU A 159 -42.14 -27.57 -19.94
C LEU A 159 -40.87 -26.74 -20.20
N ALA A 160 -41.02 -25.44 -20.50
CA ALA A 160 -39.89 -24.53 -20.68
C ALA A 160 -39.14 -24.29 -19.36
N LYS A 161 -39.88 -24.21 -18.25
CA LYS A 161 -39.32 -24.09 -16.90
C LYS A 161 -38.50 -25.33 -16.51
N GLU A 162 -39.05 -26.53 -16.74
CA GLU A 162 -38.36 -27.80 -16.46
C GLU A 162 -37.10 -27.97 -17.31
N SER A 163 -37.15 -27.61 -18.59
CA SER A 163 -36.00 -27.67 -19.49
C SER A 163 -34.86 -26.74 -19.04
N LEU A 164 -35.21 -25.55 -18.54
CA LEU A 164 -34.24 -24.58 -18.01
C LEU A 164 -33.60 -25.09 -16.71
N ARG A 165 -34.39 -25.67 -15.80
CA ARG A 165 -33.87 -26.29 -14.58
C ARG A 165 -32.88 -27.41 -14.87
N ALA A 166 -33.23 -28.33 -15.77
CA ALA A 166 -32.36 -29.45 -16.14
C ALA A 166 -31.01 -28.99 -16.70
N GLU A 167 -31.00 -27.91 -17.49
CA GLU A 167 -29.75 -27.35 -18.03
C GLU A 167 -28.92 -26.64 -16.95
N VAL A 168 -29.56 -25.91 -16.04
CA VAL A 168 -28.88 -25.30 -14.90
C VAL A 168 -28.23 -26.37 -14.03
N GLU A 169 -28.96 -27.44 -13.71
CA GLU A 169 -28.43 -28.59 -12.96
C GLU A 169 -27.26 -29.28 -13.67
N ARG A 170 -27.30 -29.39 -15.00
CA ARG A 170 -26.19 -29.93 -15.80
C ARG A 170 -24.94 -29.05 -15.75
N LEU A 171 -25.10 -27.74 -15.64
CA LEU A 171 -24.02 -26.76 -15.58
C LEU A 171 -23.53 -26.46 -14.16
N LEU A 172 -24.38 -26.74 -13.16
CA LEU A 172 -24.03 -26.66 -11.75
C LEU A 172 -23.04 -27.79 -11.40
N GLY A 173 -21.86 -27.41 -10.91
CA GLY A 173 -20.98 -28.34 -10.21
C GLY A 173 -21.58 -28.74 -8.85
N PRO A 174 -21.02 -29.75 -8.17
CA PRO A 174 -21.55 -30.25 -6.89
C PRO A 174 -21.58 -29.19 -5.77
N ASP A 175 -20.81 -28.11 -5.91
CA ASP A 175 -20.61 -27.09 -4.89
C ASP A 175 -21.49 -25.83 -5.07
N ARG A 176 -22.41 -25.82 -6.03
CA ARG A 176 -23.22 -24.64 -6.36
C ARG A 176 -24.72 -24.88 -6.18
N GLU A 177 -25.39 -23.92 -5.59
CA GLU A 177 -26.84 -23.91 -5.38
C GLU A 177 -27.58 -23.23 -6.55
N TYR A 178 -28.82 -23.67 -6.81
CA TYR A 178 -29.71 -23.05 -7.79
C TYR A 178 -30.74 -22.13 -7.11
N ASP A 179 -30.64 -20.80 -7.30
CA ASP A 179 -31.66 -19.81 -6.91
C ASP A 179 -32.63 -19.61 -8.10
N GLU A 180 -33.66 -20.45 -8.16
CA GLU A 180 -34.68 -20.42 -9.21
C GLU A 180 -35.76 -19.36 -8.96
N ARG A 181 -35.83 -18.35 -9.83
CA ARG A 181 -36.85 -17.29 -9.83
C ARG A 181 -37.60 -17.23 -11.15
N VAL A 182 -38.02 -18.41 -11.62
CA VAL A 182 -38.68 -18.59 -12.92
C VAL A 182 -40.19 -18.73 -12.73
N THR A 183 -40.95 -17.84 -13.38
CA THR A 183 -42.43 -17.84 -13.36
C THR A 183 -43.01 -18.15 -14.74
N VAL A 184 -44.23 -18.67 -14.78
CA VAL A 184 -44.91 -19.04 -16.04
C VAL A 184 -45.99 -18.03 -16.39
N ASP A 185 -45.89 -17.44 -17.58
CA ASP A 185 -46.91 -16.58 -18.20
C ASP A 185 -46.99 -16.90 -19.70
N ALA A 186 -48.11 -17.48 -20.13
CA ALA A 186 -48.30 -17.93 -21.51
C ALA A 186 -48.32 -16.79 -22.53
N ALA A 187 -48.67 -15.57 -22.13
CA ALA A 187 -48.78 -14.41 -23.02
C ALA A 187 -47.48 -13.59 -23.08
N LYS A 188 -46.78 -13.47 -21.95
CA LYS A 188 -45.60 -12.58 -21.80
C LYS A 188 -44.28 -13.33 -21.65
N GLY A 189 -44.32 -14.65 -21.54
CA GLY A 189 -43.13 -15.47 -21.37
C GLY A 189 -42.30 -15.59 -22.65
N LEU A 190 -41.03 -15.99 -22.48
CA LEU A 190 -40.11 -16.29 -23.57
C LEU A 190 -40.58 -17.51 -24.38
N GLU A 191 -40.56 -17.40 -25.72
CA GLU A 191 -40.98 -18.47 -26.65
C GLU A 191 -40.03 -19.66 -26.66
N GLU A 192 -38.72 -19.41 -26.71
CA GLU A 192 -37.71 -20.45 -26.79
C GLU A 192 -36.70 -20.37 -25.63
N PRO A 193 -36.74 -21.31 -24.67
CA PRO A 193 -35.77 -21.35 -23.57
C PRO A 193 -34.34 -21.69 -24.03
N GLY A 194 -34.15 -22.16 -25.28
CA GLY A 194 -32.82 -22.43 -25.85
C GLY A 194 -31.89 -21.20 -25.86
N THR A 195 -32.49 -20.00 -25.92
CA THR A 195 -31.81 -18.71 -25.77
C THR A 195 -31.17 -18.53 -24.40
N LEU A 196 -31.88 -18.89 -23.32
CA LEU A 196 -31.36 -18.87 -21.96
C LEU A 196 -30.27 -19.93 -21.78
N THR A 197 -30.46 -21.12 -22.33
CA THR A 197 -29.50 -22.23 -22.26
C THR A 197 -28.14 -21.85 -22.86
N ALA A 198 -28.12 -21.21 -24.03
CA ALA A 198 -26.86 -20.79 -24.66
C ALA A 198 -26.11 -19.73 -23.84
N LEU A 199 -26.84 -18.77 -23.26
CA LEU A 199 -26.27 -17.72 -22.40
C LEU A 199 -25.77 -18.28 -21.07
N LEU A 200 -26.54 -19.18 -20.48
CA LEU A 200 -26.18 -19.89 -19.26
C LEU A 200 -24.89 -20.70 -19.45
N ALA A 201 -24.77 -21.43 -20.57
CA ALA A 201 -23.55 -22.17 -20.90
C ALA A 201 -22.35 -21.25 -21.12
N ALA A 202 -22.53 -20.10 -21.77
CA ALA A 202 -21.47 -19.12 -21.99
C ALA A 202 -20.96 -18.49 -20.69
N MET A 203 -21.86 -18.31 -19.72
CA MET A 203 -21.58 -17.65 -18.43
C MET A 203 -21.21 -18.62 -17.32
N ALA A 204 -21.45 -19.92 -17.50
CA ALA A 204 -20.95 -20.96 -16.60
C ALA A 204 -19.42 -21.12 -16.70
N ILE A 205 -18.79 -20.66 -17.79
CA ILE A 205 -17.36 -20.77 -18.05
C ILE A 205 -16.64 -19.56 -17.42
N GLY A 206 -16.02 -19.76 -16.26
CA GLY A 206 -15.18 -18.74 -15.61
C GLY A 206 -15.15 -18.82 -14.10
N THR A 207 -14.30 -17.98 -13.50
CA THR A 207 -14.16 -17.81 -12.05
C THR A 207 -14.70 -16.45 -11.64
N GLY A 208 -15.39 -16.35 -10.50
CA GLY A 208 -15.93 -15.09 -9.98
C GLY A 208 -17.38 -14.81 -10.37
N ASP A 209 -17.87 -13.67 -9.90
CA ASP A 209 -19.25 -13.24 -10.09
C ASP A 209 -19.45 -12.70 -11.51
N ALA A 210 -20.52 -13.14 -12.18
CA ALA A 210 -20.85 -12.72 -13.54
C ALA A 210 -22.35 -12.75 -13.76
N SER A 211 -22.89 -11.81 -14.55
CA SER A 211 -24.32 -11.74 -14.84
C SER A 211 -24.64 -11.38 -16.28
N VAL A 212 -25.80 -11.84 -16.73
CA VAL A 212 -26.42 -11.48 -18.01
C VAL A 212 -27.79 -10.94 -17.74
N ARG A 213 -28.10 -9.78 -18.30
CA ARG A 213 -29.43 -9.18 -18.22
C ARG A 213 -29.95 -8.89 -19.63
N TYR A 214 -31.21 -9.20 -19.88
CA TYR A 214 -31.92 -8.84 -21.10
C TYR A 214 -33.17 -8.03 -20.77
N ASP A 215 -33.34 -6.88 -21.43
CA ASP A 215 -34.45 -5.94 -21.21
C ASP A 215 -35.40 -5.79 -22.40
N GLY A 216 -35.33 -6.69 -23.39
CA GLY A 216 -36.19 -6.66 -24.58
C GLY A 216 -35.53 -6.02 -25.81
N GLY A 217 -34.37 -5.38 -25.66
CA GLY A 217 -33.58 -4.86 -26.78
C GLY A 217 -32.06 -4.94 -26.59
N THR A 218 -31.59 -4.99 -25.34
CA THR A 218 -30.16 -5.03 -25.01
C THR A 218 -29.84 -6.23 -24.14
N VAL A 219 -28.77 -6.95 -24.47
CA VAL A 219 -28.15 -7.96 -23.60
C VAL A 219 -26.93 -7.33 -22.94
N THR A 220 -26.94 -7.19 -21.62
CA THR A 220 -25.81 -6.70 -20.84
C THR A 220 -25.05 -7.88 -20.23
N LEU A 221 -23.76 -8.00 -20.53
CA LEU A 221 -22.84 -8.98 -19.95
C LEU A 221 -21.94 -8.26 -18.95
N SER A 222 -21.94 -8.67 -17.69
CA SER A 222 -21.14 -8.01 -16.65
C SER A 222 -20.46 -9.00 -15.70
N GLY A 223 -19.40 -8.54 -15.04
CA GLY A 223 -18.62 -9.33 -14.08
C GLY A 223 -17.24 -9.73 -14.61
N GLU A 224 -16.58 -10.65 -13.90
CA GLU A 224 -15.18 -11.02 -14.18
C GLU A 224 -15.05 -12.27 -15.04
N VAL A 225 -14.17 -12.21 -16.04
CA VAL A 225 -13.81 -13.34 -16.91
C VAL A 225 -12.30 -13.53 -16.94
N PRO A 226 -11.80 -14.78 -16.99
CA PRO A 226 -10.38 -15.08 -16.76
C PRO A 226 -9.45 -14.51 -17.84
N ASP A 227 -9.94 -14.39 -19.08
CA ASP A 227 -9.14 -13.95 -20.22
C ASP A 227 -10.00 -13.34 -21.33
N GLN A 228 -9.32 -12.72 -22.29
CA GLN A 228 -9.95 -12.05 -23.43
C GLN A 228 -10.64 -13.04 -24.39
N ALA A 229 -10.21 -14.30 -24.44
CA ALA A 229 -10.83 -15.32 -25.28
C ALA A 229 -12.22 -15.68 -24.73
N THR A 230 -12.33 -15.84 -23.41
CA THR A 230 -13.58 -16.09 -22.69
C THR A 230 -14.52 -14.91 -22.84
N LYS A 231 -14.02 -13.68 -22.70
CA LYS A 231 -14.78 -12.45 -22.98
C LYS A 231 -15.39 -12.46 -24.39
N ALA A 232 -14.58 -12.74 -25.40
CA ALA A 232 -15.04 -12.80 -26.80
C ALA A 232 -16.04 -13.94 -27.05
N MET A 233 -15.86 -15.10 -26.41
CA MET A 233 -16.81 -16.22 -26.51
C MET A 233 -18.16 -15.87 -25.89
N ALA A 234 -18.19 -15.21 -24.73
CA ALA A 234 -19.42 -14.77 -24.07
C ALA A 234 -20.20 -13.78 -24.94
N ALA A 235 -19.52 -12.77 -25.51
CA ALA A 235 -20.14 -11.81 -26.42
C ALA A 235 -20.74 -12.48 -27.67
N ARG A 236 -20.03 -13.45 -28.28
CA ARG A 236 -20.51 -14.21 -29.44
C ARG A 236 -21.71 -15.09 -29.10
N ALA A 237 -21.69 -15.75 -27.95
CA ALA A 237 -22.80 -16.55 -27.49
C ALA A 237 -24.05 -15.69 -27.24
N ALA A 238 -23.88 -14.50 -26.67
CA ALA A 238 -24.97 -13.56 -26.46
C ALA A 238 -25.58 -13.06 -27.77
N ALA A 239 -24.75 -12.68 -28.75
CA ALA A 239 -25.21 -12.27 -30.07
C ALA A 239 -25.96 -13.38 -30.82
N LYS A 240 -25.54 -14.64 -30.64
CA LYS A 240 -26.23 -15.80 -31.24
C LYS A 240 -27.55 -16.11 -30.53
N ALA A 241 -27.58 -15.95 -29.21
CA ALA A 241 -28.74 -16.27 -28.38
C ALA A 241 -29.91 -15.31 -28.65
N VAL A 242 -29.63 -14.00 -28.78
CA VAL A 242 -30.68 -12.99 -29.03
C VAL A 242 -30.38 -12.24 -30.33
N PRO A 243 -30.79 -12.78 -31.50
CA PRO A 243 -30.57 -12.13 -32.78
C PRO A 243 -31.21 -10.74 -32.82
N GLY A 244 -30.42 -9.72 -33.20
CA GLY A 244 -30.89 -8.33 -33.33
C GLY A 244 -30.83 -7.50 -32.04
N ALA A 245 -30.49 -8.09 -30.89
CA ALA A 245 -30.25 -7.34 -29.66
C ALA A 245 -28.89 -6.61 -29.68
N VAL A 246 -28.83 -5.46 -29.02
CA VAL A 246 -27.58 -4.75 -28.76
C VAL A 246 -26.82 -5.48 -27.65
N ILE A 247 -25.54 -5.79 -27.85
CA ILE A 247 -24.70 -6.41 -26.81
C ILE A 247 -23.90 -5.32 -26.08
N ALA A 248 -24.23 -5.10 -24.81
CA ALA A 248 -23.44 -4.27 -23.91
C ALA A 248 -22.43 -5.16 -23.16
N ASP A 249 -21.16 -5.07 -23.56
CA ASP A 249 -20.05 -5.85 -22.98
C ASP A 249 -19.36 -5.07 -21.86
N GLU A 250 -19.77 -5.34 -20.62
CA GLU A 250 -19.23 -4.80 -19.38
C GLU A 250 -18.36 -5.86 -18.64
N LEU A 251 -17.91 -6.90 -19.34
CA LEU A 251 -17.06 -7.92 -18.74
C LEU A 251 -15.66 -7.37 -18.48
N ILE A 252 -15.12 -7.67 -17.31
CA ILE A 252 -13.79 -7.23 -16.89
C ILE A 252 -12.85 -8.44 -16.94
N VAL A 253 -11.72 -8.29 -17.64
CA VAL A 253 -10.60 -9.24 -17.53
C VAL A 253 -9.69 -8.70 -16.43
N PRO A 254 -9.57 -9.37 -15.27
CA PRO A 254 -8.70 -8.90 -14.22
C PRO A 254 -7.26 -8.87 -14.75
N ALA A 255 -6.58 -7.74 -14.56
CA ALA A 255 -5.17 -7.64 -14.90
C ALA A 255 -4.42 -8.73 -14.14
N ALA A 256 -3.66 -9.57 -14.84
CA ALA A 256 -2.83 -10.57 -14.20
C ALA A 256 -1.96 -9.88 -13.13
N LYS A 257 -2.04 -10.34 -11.87
CA LYS A 257 -1.16 -9.85 -10.81
C LYS A 257 0.28 -9.94 -11.33
N PRO A 258 1.11 -8.89 -11.21
CA PRO A 258 2.45 -8.92 -11.77
C PRO A 258 3.23 -10.07 -11.15
N THR A 259 3.41 -11.15 -11.92
CA THR A 259 4.20 -12.31 -11.52
C THR A 259 5.62 -11.81 -11.30
N GLN A 260 6.09 -11.91 -10.05
CA GLN A 260 7.46 -11.51 -9.71
C GLN A 260 8.42 -12.23 -10.66
N SER A 261 9.37 -11.48 -11.23
CA SER A 261 10.34 -12.04 -12.18
C SER A 261 11.13 -13.19 -11.52
N GLU A 262 11.56 -14.17 -12.31
CA GLU A 262 12.35 -15.31 -11.82
C GLU A 262 13.58 -14.90 -10.99
N PRO A 263 14.34 -13.84 -11.37
CA PRO A 263 15.41 -13.33 -10.53
C PRO A 263 14.93 -12.86 -9.15
N CYS A 264 13.78 -12.20 -9.06
CA CYS A 264 13.21 -11.78 -7.79
C CYS A 264 12.71 -12.95 -6.95
N ARG A 265 12.10 -13.95 -7.58
CA ARG A 265 11.62 -15.17 -6.90
C ARG A 265 12.75 -15.90 -6.17
N THR A 266 13.92 -15.99 -6.79
CA THR A 266 15.10 -16.66 -6.23
C THR A 266 16.04 -15.72 -5.47
N PHE A 267 15.69 -14.44 -5.31
CA PHE A 267 16.61 -13.44 -4.76
C PHE A 267 17.04 -13.74 -3.31
N LYS A 268 16.08 -14.08 -2.44
CA LYS A 268 16.35 -14.33 -1.00
C LYS A 268 17.33 -15.49 -0.81
N SER A 269 17.18 -16.59 -1.55
CA SER A 269 18.09 -17.74 -1.46
C SER A 269 19.47 -17.43 -1.99
N ARG A 270 19.57 -16.74 -3.14
CA ARG A 270 20.85 -16.28 -3.69
C ARG A 270 21.57 -15.31 -2.76
N LEU A 271 20.85 -14.41 -2.09
CA LEU A 271 21.42 -13.48 -1.09
C LEU A 271 21.94 -14.21 0.14
N ALA A 272 21.19 -15.21 0.63
CA ALA A 272 21.64 -16.03 1.76
C ALA A 272 22.91 -16.84 1.43
N GLU A 273 22.99 -17.41 0.22
CA GLU A 273 24.19 -18.13 -0.24
C GLU A 273 25.38 -17.18 -0.39
N PHE A 274 25.15 -16.00 -0.99
CA PHE A 274 26.16 -14.96 -1.10
C PHE A 274 26.79 -14.62 0.27
N GLY A 275 25.98 -14.42 1.31
CA GLY A 275 26.47 -14.09 2.65
C GLY A 275 27.30 -15.20 3.31
N ARG A 276 27.06 -16.47 2.96
CA ARG A 276 27.87 -17.61 3.43
C ARG A 276 29.23 -17.67 2.74
N GLN A 277 29.27 -17.43 1.43
CA GLN A 277 30.47 -17.55 0.61
C GLN A 277 31.36 -16.30 0.65
N HIS A 278 30.78 -15.13 0.92
CA HIS A 278 31.46 -13.85 0.81
C HIS A 278 31.30 -13.01 2.07
N ARG A 279 32.35 -13.03 2.90
CA ARG A 279 32.40 -12.18 4.09
C ARG A 279 32.87 -10.76 3.74
N ILE A 280 32.16 -9.78 4.28
CA ILE A 280 32.52 -8.37 4.19
C ILE A 280 33.07 -7.94 5.55
N ASN A 281 34.37 -7.66 5.61
CA ASN A 281 35.09 -7.33 6.83
C ASN A 281 35.70 -5.92 6.75
N PHE A 282 36.02 -5.40 7.93
CA PHE A 282 36.57 -4.05 8.10
C PHE A 282 37.95 -4.08 8.74
N LEU A 283 38.75 -3.05 8.50
CA LEU A 283 40.00 -2.83 9.23
C LEU A 283 39.68 -2.60 10.72
N SER A 284 40.56 -3.09 11.60
CA SER A 284 40.35 -3.05 13.06
C SER A 284 40.08 -1.62 13.54
N GLY A 285 39.05 -1.44 14.37
CA GLY A 285 38.67 -0.13 14.91
C GLY A 285 38.11 0.89 13.90
N THR A 286 37.92 0.52 12.63
CA THR A 286 37.44 1.44 11.58
C THR A 286 36.14 0.97 10.91
N SER A 287 35.54 1.87 10.12
CA SER A 287 34.47 1.61 9.16
C SER A 287 34.98 1.41 7.71
N ILE A 288 36.30 1.24 7.52
CA ILE A 288 36.92 1.04 6.22
C ILE A 288 36.85 -0.45 5.85
N VAL A 289 36.13 -0.76 4.76
CA VAL A 289 36.09 -2.10 4.19
C VAL A 289 37.50 -2.49 3.75
N ASN A 290 37.97 -3.67 4.16
CA ASN A 290 39.32 -4.12 3.82
C ASN A 290 39.44 -4.48 2.33
N ASP A 291 40.67 -4.57 1.82
CA ASP A 291 40.90 -4.83 0.39
C ASP A 291 40.34 -6.19 -0.07
N ALA A 292 40.46 -7.23 0.77
CA ALA A 292 39.96 -8.56 0.48
C ALA A 292 38.43 -8.60 0.27
N SER A 293 37.68 -7.71 0.92
CA SER A 293 36.22 -7.64 0.80
C SER A 293 35.73 -6.75 -0.33
N LYS A 294 36.59 -5.92 -0.97
CA LYS A 294 36.15 -5.01 -2.05
C LYS A 294 35.44 -5.74 -3.20
N GLN A 295 35.97 -6.89 -3.62
CA GLN A 295 35.35 -7.67 -4.70
C GLN A 295 34.01 -8.28 -4.27
N ALA A 296 33.85 -8.64 -3.00
CA ALA A 296 32.57 -9.09 -2.47
C ALA A 296 31.53 -7.96 -2.50
N VAL A 297 31.90 -6.73 -2.16
CA VAL A 297 30.99 -5.57 -2.23
C VAL A 297 30.48 -5.33 -3.66
N VAL A 298 31.36 -5.46 -4.66
CA VAL A 298 30.96 -5.36 -6.08
C VAL A 298 29.94 -6.44 -6.46
N ARG A 299 30.22 -7.70 -6.13
CA ARG A 299 29.30 -8.82 -6.38
C ARG A 299 27.96 -8.67 -5.64
N ALA A 300 27.97 -8.11 -4.43
CA ALA A 300 26.75 -7.81 -3.70
C ALA A 300 25.88 -6.79 -4.45
N ALA A 301 26.48 -5.72 -4.98
CA ALA A 301 25.78 -4.71 -5.76
C ALA A 301 25.17 -5.31 -7.04
N GLU A 302 25.91 -6.17 -7.74
CA GLU A 302 25.40 -6.90 -8.92
C GLU A 302 24.20 -7.77 -8.58
N LEU A 303 24.28 -8.56 -7.49
CA LEU A 303 23.18 -9.39 -7.04
C LEU A 303 21.94 -8.56 -6.70
N LEU A 304 22.11 -7.44 -5.97
CA LEU A 304 21.03 -6.51 -5.60
C LEU A 304 20.33 -5.88 -6.81
N LYS A 305 21.05 -5.68 -7.92
CA LYS A 305 20.47 -5.18 -9.17
C LYS A 305 19.62 -6.22 -9.89
N THR A 306 19.83 -7.52 -9.65
CA THR A 306 19.03 -8.59 -10.31
C THR A 306 17.56 -8.61 -9.86
N CYS A 307 17.24 -8.06 -8.70
CA CYS A 307 15.86 -7.87 -8.26
C CYS A 307 15.62 -6.42 -7.82
N PRO A 308 15.16 -5.54 -8.73
CA PRO A 308 14.97 -4.12 -8.44
C PRO A 308 13.96 -3.80 -7.34
N THR A 309 13.01 -4.69 -7.07
CA THR A 309 11.96 -4.50 -6.06
C THR A 309 12.38 -4.95 -4.66
N ALA A 310 13.48 -5.70 -4.52
CA ALA A 310 13.91 -6.19 -3.22
C ALA A 310 14.53 -5.08 -2.36
N ARG A 311 14.08 -4.99 -1.11
CA ARG A 311 14.67 -4.14 -0.07
C ARG A 311 15.52 -4.99 0.87
N VAL A 312 16.66 -4.45 1.30
CA VAL A 312 17.61 -5.16 2.16
C VAL A 312 18.09 -4.27 3.31
N GLU A 313 18.44 -4.94 4.39
CA GLU A 313 19.18 -4.37 5.50
C GLU A 313 20.68 -4.68 5.37
N VAL A 314 21.50 -3.67 5.63
CA VAL A 314 22.94 -3.76 5.80
C VAL A 314 23.22 -3.73 7.31
N ALA A 315 23.51 -4.89 7.88
CA ALA A 315 23.72 -5.10 9.31
C ALA A 315 25.22 -5.03 9.65
N GLY A 316 25.63 -4.08 10.47
CA GLY A 316 27.02 -3.93 10.92
C GLY A 316 27.26 -4.57 12.30
N HIS A 317 28.44 -5.17 12.48
CA HIS A 317 28.85 -5.81 13.73
C HIS A 317 30.30 -5.47 14.13
N THR A 318 30.61 -5.60 15.41
CA THR A 318 31.96 -5.45 15.99
C THR A 318 32.43 -6.72 16.71
N ASP A 319 33.71 -6.76 17.04
CA ASP A 319 34.25 -7.62 18.10
C ASP A 319 34.00 -6.98 19.48
N ASP A 320 34.55 -7.59 20.53
CA ASP A 320 34.38 -7.20 21.94
C ASP A 320 35.54 -6.36 22.51
N LEU A 321 36.47 -5.90 21.67
CA LEU A 321 37.60 -5.08 22.15
C LEU A 321 37.18 -3.67 22.57
N GLY A 322 36.02 -3.20 22.09
CA GLY A 322 35.42 -1.92 22.47
C GLY A 322 34.39 -2.05 23.59
N SER A 323 34.06 -0.94 24.22
CA SER A 323 32.87 -0.88 25.09
C SER A 323 31.58 -0.95 24.25
N PRO A 324 30.45 -1.44 24.78
CA PRO A 324 29.17 -1.38 24.08
C PRO A 324 28.82 0.03 23.55
N ALA A 325 29.13 1.06 24.34
CA ALA A 325 28.91 2.47 23.99
C ALA A 325 29.73 2.93 22.76
N SER A 326 30.90 2.35 22.52
CA SER A 326 31.71 2.59 21.32
C SER A 326 31.41 1.62 20.17
N SER A 327 31.00 0.39 20.50
CA SER A 327 30.76 -0.69 19.54
C SER A 327 29.51 -0.44 18.70
N LEU A 328 28.43 0.07 19.30
CA LEU A 328 27.19 0.35 18.57
C LEU A 328 27.39 1.44 17.51
N PRO A 329 27.90 2.66 17.83
CA PRO A 329 28.17 3.68 16.80
C PRO A 329 29.14 3.21 15.71
N LEU A 330 30.18 2.45 16.05
CA LEU A 330 31.11 1.91 15.06
C LEU A 330 30.42 0.93 14.10
N SER A 331 29.54 0.08 14.62
CA SER A 331 28.77 -0.84 13.80
C SER A 331 27.79 -0.14 12.86
N GLU A 332 27.16 0.95 13.31
CA GLU A 332 26.31 1.81 12.48
C GLU A 332 27.11 2.48 11.37
N GLN A 333 28.29 3.03 11.70
CA GLN A 333 29.20 3.62 10.72
C GLN A 333 29.65 2.60 9.67
N ARG A 334 29.90 1.35 10.07
CA ARG A 334 30.22 0.25 9.14
C ARG A 334 29.06 -0.05 8.19
N ALA A 335 27.86 -0.17 8.71
CA ALA A 335 26.66 -0.38 7.91
C ALA A 335 26.43 0.77 6.92
N ALA A 336 26.56 2.01 7.38
CA ALA A 336 26.46 3.21 6.55
C ALA A 336 27.57 3.27 5.48
N ALA A 337 28.81 2.94 5.82
CA ALA A 337 29.92 2.92 4.87
C ALA A 337 29.70 1.91 3.74
N LEU A 338 29.23 0.70 4.08
CA LEU A 338 28.90 -0.32 3.09
C LEU A 338 27.68 0.09 2.25
N LYS A 339 26.61 0.61 2.87
CA LYS A 339 25.46 1.18 2.14
C LYS A 339 25.93 2.22 1.12
N ASN A 340 26.77 3.17 1.52
CA ASN A 340 27.28 4.21 0.63
C ASN A 340 28.14 3.64 -0.51
N GLN A 341 28.90 2.58 -0.28
CA GLN A 341 29.61 1.87 -1.35
C GLN A 341 28.65 1.22 -2.33
N LEU A 342 27.60 0.52 -1.85
CA LEU A 342 26.59 -0.10 -2.71
C LEU A 342 25.82 0.95 -3.54
N VAL A 343 25.52 2.11 -2.95
CA VAL A 343 24.91 3.24 -3.67
C VAL A 343 25.82 3.76 -4.77
N ARG A 344 27.12 3.96 -4.50
CA ARG A 344 28.09 4.35 -5.54
C ARG A 344 28.22 3.31 -6.65
N LEU A 345 27.97 2.04 -6.35
CA LEU A 345 27.93 0.97 -7.34
C LEU A 345 26.59 0.89 -8.07
N GLY A 346 25.63 1.79 -7.81
CA GLY A 346 24.37 1.93 -8.53
C GLY A 346 23.18 1.16 -7.94
N VAL A 347 23.22 0.80 -6.65
CA VAL A 347 22.02 0.30 -5.95
C VAL A 347 21.23 1.50 -5.40
N PRO A 348 19.92 1.63 -5.68
CA PRO A 348 19.09 2.71 -5.15
C PRO A 348 19.12 2.77 -3.61
N ALA A 349 19.24 3.98 -3.04
CA ALA A 349 19.47 4.17 -1.60
C ALA A 349 18.23 3.89 -0.73
N ASP A 350 17.03 4.05 -1.28
CA ASP A 350 15.71 3.75 -0.70
C ASP A 350 15.49 2.24 -0.48
N ARG A 351 16.22 1.40 -1.22
CA ARG A 351 16.22 -0.06 -1.07
C ARG A 351 17.14 -0.57 0.03
N LEU A 352 17.96 0.30 0.61
CA LEU A 352 19.01 -0.05 1.57
C LEU A 352 18.72 0.59 2.93
N VAL A 353 18.48 -0.23 3.94
CA VAL A 353 18.43 0.20 5.34
C VAL A 353 19.77 -0.15 5.98
N ALA A 354 20.38 0.75 6.74
CA ALA A 354 21.64 0.47 7.44
C ALA A 354 21.35 0.41 8.95
N ALA A 355 21.80 -0.66 9.61
CA ALA A 355 21.60 -0.86 11.05
C ALA A 355 22.88 -1.37 11.69
N GLY A 356 23.24 -0.82 12.85
CA GLY A 356 24.35 -1.29 13.67
C GLY A 356 23.87 -2.15 14.82
N TYR A 357 24.59 -3.23 15.10
CA TYR A 357 24.26 -4.19 16.16
C TYR A 357 25.36 -4.33 17.22
N GLY A 358 26.42 -3.54 17.11
CA GLY A 358 27.60 -3.60 17.98
C GLY A 358 28.14 -5.02 18.10
N GLN A 359 28.42 -5.43 19.34
CA GLN A 359 28.97 -6.74 19.69
C GLN A 359 27.92 -7.76 20.14
N ALA A 360 26.62 -7.44 20.01
CA ALA A 360 25.54 -8.24 20.59
C ALA A 360 25.33 -9.60 19.89
N PHE A 361 25.79 -9.74 18.64
CA PHE A 361 25.58 -10.95 17.82
C PHE A 361 26.91 -11.48 17.24
N PRO A 362 27.78 -12.06 18.10
CA PRO A 362 29.01 -12.70 17.64
C PRO A 362 28.70 -13.99 16.89
N ILE A 363 29.48 -14.29 15.85
CA ILE A 363 29.40 -15.53 15.06
C ILE A 363 30.61 -16.44 15.28
N ALA A 364 31.59 -15.97 16.03
CA ALA A 364 32.77 -16.71 16.43
C ALA A 364 33.25 -16.25 17.82
N SER A 365 34.09 -17.05 18.47
CA SER A 365 34.65 -16.71 19.79
C SER A 365 35.55 -15.47 19.71
N ASN A 366 35.25 -14.46 20.51
CA ASN A 366 36.08 -13.28 20.64
C ASN A 366 37.42 -13.53 21.38
N SER A 367 37.60 -14.69 22.01
CA SER A 367 38.86 -15.04 22.68
C SER A 367 40.03 -15.21 21.70
N THR A 368 39.73 -15.46 20.42
CA THR A 368 40.75 -15.69 19.38
C THR A 368 40.83 -14.52 18.40
N ALA A 369 42.02 -14.26 17.84
CA ALA A 369 42.19 -13.21 16.82
C ALA A 369 41.33 -13.50 15.57
N ALA A 370 41.26 -14.76 15.15
CA ALA A 370 40.45 -15.19 14.02
C ALA A 370 38.95 -14.95 14.25
N GLY A 371 38.44 -15.26 15.45
CA GLY A 371 37.03 -15.03 15.78
C GLY A 371 36.69 -13.54 15.88
N ARG A 372 37.58 -12.71 16.41
CA ARG A 372 37.42 -11.24 16.39
C ARG A 372 37.34 -10.70 14.95
N ILE A 373 38.22 -11.17 14.06
CA ILE A 373 38.15 -10.81 12.63
C ILE A 373 36.78 -11.20 12.05
N ALA A 374 36.30 -12.42 12.33
CA ALA A 374 35.01 -12.89 11.85
C ALA A 374 33.85 -12.03 12.38
N ASN A 375 33.92 -11.54 13.62
CA ASN A 375 32.88 -10.71 14.23
C ASN A 375 32.86 -9.27 13.69
N ARG A 376 34.01 -8.71 13.28
CA ARG A 376 34.11 -7.42 12.59
C ARG A 376 33.63 -7.51 11.14
N ARG A 377 32.32 -7.57 10.96
CA ARG A 377 31.69 -7.84 9.66
C ARG A 377 30.50 -6.93 9.39
N ALA A 378 30.08 -6.93 8.13
CA ALA A 378 28.74 -6.51 7.75
C ALA A 378 28.05 -7.64 6.99
N GLU A 379 26.73 -7.71 7.13
CA GLU A 379 25.87 -8.67 6.44
C GLU A 379 24.81 -7.91 5.65
N ILE A 380 24.36 -8.50 4.54
CA ILE A 380 23.25 -7.98 3.74
C ILE A 380 22.14 -9.00 3.82
N ARG A 381 20.98 -8.59 4.34
CA ARG A 381 19.86 -9.50 4.62
C ARG A 381 18.57 -8.92 4.04
N PRO A 382 17.58 -9.75 3.65
CA PRO A 382 16.27 -9.26 3.26
C PRO A 382 15.67 -8.40 4.39
N LEU A 383 15.08 -7.26 4.04
CA LEU A 383 14.34 -6.45 5.02
C LEU A 383 13.10 -7.25 5.44
N GLN A 384 12.87 -7.38 6.75
CA GLN A 384 11.65 -8.02 7.26
C GLN A 384 10.48 -7.06 7.02
N GLU A 385 9.43 -7.54 6.35
CA GLU A 385 8.15 -6.83 6.26
C GLU A 385 7.39 -7.18 7.55
N ASN A 386 7.15 -6.17 8.39
CA ASN A 386 6.37 -6.31 9.63
C ASN A 386 4.87 -6.36 9.33
#